data_AF-A0A5J4L098-F1
#
_entry.id   AF-A0A5J4L098-F1
#
_cell.length_a   1.000
_cell.length_b   1.000
_cell.length_c   1.000
_cell.angle_alpha   90.00
_cell.angle_beta   90.00
_cell.angle_gamma   90.00
#
_symmetry.space_group_name_H-M   'P 1'
#
loop_
_entity.id
_entity.type
_entity.pdbx_description
1 polymer ?
#
loop_
_entity_poly.entity_id
_entity_poly.type
_entity_poly.pdbx_seq_one_letter_code
_entity_poly.pdbx_strand_id
1 'polypeptide(L)'
;MSSYRAKLEAAKKNGQREADAWNARHPIGTRVMAYPGIRPEHPVAAAHQRRVEEGRTYGDTDPCTRLETTTRTPAWILGHGEPVVSVEGYAGGICLTHVDVIGAQPDEGGVS
;
A
#
# COMPACT_ATOMS: atom_id res chain seq x y z
N MET A 1 5.78 13.33 30.90
CA MET A 1 6.29 12.79 29.61
C MET A 1 6.49 13.96 28.65
N SER A 2 7.54 13.94 27.82
CA SER A 2 7.73 14.97 26.78
C SER A 2 6.55 14.96 25.79
N SER A 3 6.11 16.14 25.34
CA SER A 3 5.02 16.31 24.37
C SER A 3 5.25 15.49 23.10
N TYR A 4 6.51 15.30 22.69
CA TYR A 4 6.88 14.46 21.55
C TYR A 4 6.55 12.98 21.80
N ARG A 5 6.92 12.43 22.97
CA ARG A 5 6.59 11.04 23.30
C ARG A 5 5.08 10.83 23.36
N ALA A 6 4.34 11.78 23.93
CA ALA A 6 2.88 11.68 23.97
C ALA A 6 2.26 11.66 22.56
N LYS A 7 2.75 12.52 21.64
CA LYS A 7 2.33 12.51 20.24
C LYS A 7 2.68 11.21 19.53
N LEU A 8 3.88 10.69 19.74
CA LEU A 8 4.33 9.43 19.13
C LEU A 8 3.47 8.24 19.60
N GLU A 9 3.18 8.14 20.89
CA GLU A 9 2.32 7.08 21.42
C GLU A 9 0.87 7.20 20.92
N ALA A 10 0.36 8.42 20.76
CA ALA A 10 -0.95 8.64 20.13
C ALA A 10 -0.96 8.21 18.65
N ALA A 11 0.09 8.53 17.89
CA ALA A 11 0.24 8.12 16.50
C ALA A 11 0.29 6.60 16.36
N LYS A 12 1.11 5.92 17.17
CA LYS A 12 1.16 4.45 17.22
C LYS A 12 -0.18 3.83 17.56
N LYS A 13 -0.90 4.38 18.55
CA LYS A 13 -2.23 3.87 18.93
C LYS A 13 -3.24 4.04 17.79
N ASN A 14 -3.16 5.12 17.01
CA ASN A 14 -4.03 5.33 15.87
C ASN A 14 -3.70 4.33 14.75
N GLY A 15 -2.43 4.23 14.37
CA GLY A 15 -1.97 3.26 13.38
C GLY A 15 -2.33 1.83 13.73
N GLN A 16 -2.23 1.44 15.01
CA GLN A 16 -2.57 0.09 15.43
C GLN A 16 -4.06 -0.20 15.19
N ARG A 17 -4.94 0.75 15.52
CA ARG A 17 -6.39 0.61 15.26
C ARG A 17 -6.67 0.49 13.76
N GLU A 18 -5.94 1.22 12.92
CA GLU A 18 -6.08 1.14 11.46
C GLU A 18 -5.59 -0.20 10.91
N ALA A 19 -4.43 -0.69 11.38
CA ALA A 19 -3.90 -2.00 11.02
C ALA A 19 -4.85 -3.13 11.46
N ASP A 20 -5.38 -3.07 12.67
CA ASP A 20 -6.34 -4.06 13.18
C ASP A 20 -7.64 -4.04 12.36
N ALA A 21 -8.16 -2.85 12.06
CA ALA A 21 -9.36 -2.68 11.25
C ALA A 21 -9.15 -3.14 9.79
N TRP A 22 -7.94 -3.02 9.25
CA TRP A 22 -7.57 -3.60 7.96
C TRP A 22 -7.57 -5.13 8.04
N ASN A 23 -6.84 -5.70 9.01
CA ASN A 23 -6.70 -7.14 9.18
C ASN A 23 -8.04 -7.85 9.39
N ALA A 24 -8.97 -7.20 10.10
CA ALA A 24 -10.32 -7.73 10.30
C ALA A 24 -11.14 -7.83 9.00
N ARG A 25 -10.86 -6.98 8.01
CA ARG A 25 -11.58 -6.93 6.72
C ARG A 25 -10.85 -7.66 5.60
N HIS A 26 -9.53 -7.75 5.70
CA HIS A 26 -8.63 -8.14 4.62
C HIS A 26 -7.59 -9.14 5.16
N PRO A 27 -7.90 -10.45 5.16
CA PRO A 27 -6.94 -11.46 5.59
C PRO A 27 -5.73 -11.52 4.65
N ILE A 28 -4.68 -12.21 5.10
CA ILE A 28 -3.52 -12.54 4.24
C ILE A 28 -4.02 -13.23 2.97
N GLY A 29 -3.44 -12.86 1.82
CA GLY A 29 -3.86 -13.32 0.50
C GLY A 29 -4.87 -12.39 -0.19
N THR A 30 -5.27 -11.28 0.45
CA THR A 30 -6.12 -10.27 -0.19
C THR A 30 -5.44 -9.72 -1.45
N ARG A 31 -6.14 -9.75 -2.59
CA ARG A 31 -5.69 -9.15 -3.84
C ARG A 31 -5.69 -7.63 -3.75
N VAL A 32 -4.59 -7.03 -4.15
CA VAL A 32 -4.39 -5.58 -4.07
C VAL A 32 -3.65 -5.05 -5.29
N MET A 33 -3.93 -3.79 -5.62
CA MET A 33 -3.06 -2.94 -6.40
C MET A 33 -2.18 -2.16 -5.42
N ALA A 34 -0.87 -2.36 -5.48
CA ALA A 34 0.10 -1.73 -4.60
C ALA A 34 0.94 -0.68 -5.34
N TYR A 35 1.24 0.42 -4.65
CA TYR A 35 2.04 1.54 -5.18
C TYR A 35 3.28 1.78 -4.30
N PRO A 36 4.40 1.08 -4.53
CA PRO A 36 5.58 1.19 -3.65
C PRO A 36 6.24 2.56 -3.59
N GLY A 37 6.16 3.34 -4.66
CA GLY A 37 6.77 4.67 -4.78
C GLY A 37 5.78 5.78 -4.46
N ILE A 38 5.06 6.23 -5.49
CA ILE A 38 4.00 7.23 -5.35
C ILE A 38 2.72 6.73 -6.01
N ARG A 39 1.59 7.17 -5.45
CA ARG A 39 0.28 6.98 -6.08
C ARG A 39 0.17 7.75 -7.40
N PRO A 40 -0.66 7.27 -8.35
CA PRO A 40 -0.82 7.93 -9.64
C PRO A 40 -1.45 9.33 -9.57
N GLU A 41 -2.18 9.65 -8.49
CA GLU A 41 -2.75 10.99 -8.29
C GLU A 41 -1.71 12.04 -7.86
N HIS A 42 -0.48 11.63 -7.49
CA HIS A 42 0.55 12.56 -7.04
C HIS A 42 1.04 13.45 -8.19
N PRO A 43 1.29 14.77 -7.99
CA PRO A 43 1.71 15.67 -9.07
C PRO A 43 2.96 15.23 -9.83
N VAL A 44 3.91 14.57 -9.13
CA VAL A 44 5.12 13.99 -9.77
C VAL A 44 4.77 12.84 -10.70
N ALA A 45 3.76 12.02 -10.35
CA ALA A 45 3.30 10.93 -11.20
C ALA A 45 2.66 11.44 -12.48
N ALA A 46 1.76 12.42 -12.37
CA ALA A 46 1.13 13.07 -13.53
C ALA A 46 2.16 13.74 -14.45
N ALA A 47 3.16 14.43 -13.87
CA ALA A 47 4.24 15.04 -14.64
C ALA A 47 5.13 13.99 -15.34
N HIS A 48 5.38 12.85 -14.70
CA HIS A 48 6.12 11.74 -15.30
C HIS A 48 5.36 11.14 -16.48
N GLN A 49 4.07 10.83 -16.31
CA GLN A 49 3.21 10.28 -17.37
C GLN A 49 3.16 11.21 -18.59
N ARG A 50 2.93 12.51 -18.38
CA ARG A 50 2.94 13.48 -19.49
C ARG A 50 4.27 13.50 -20.24
N ARG A 51 5.39 13.41 -19.53
CA ARG A 51 6.72 13.37 -20.16
C ARG A 51 6.97 12.08 -20.95
N VAL A 52 6.48 10.94 -20.46
CA VAL A 52 6.51 9.65 -21.20
C VAL A 52 5.73 9.77 -22.51
N GLU A 53 4.53 10.35 -22.47
CA GLU A 53 3.71 10.63 -23.66
C GLU A 53 4.40 11.56 -24.66
N GLU A 54 5.16 12.55 -24.15
CA GLU A 54 6.01 13.45 -24.94
C GLU A 54 7.31 12.78 -25.46
N GLY A 55 7.56 11.50 -25.14
CA GLY A 55 8.78 10.78 -25.51
C GLY A 55 10.03 11.22 -24.73
N ARG A 56 9.85 11.87 -23.57
CA ARG A 56 10.92 12.41 -22.72
C ARG A 56 11.02 11.65 -21.40
N THR A 57 11.74 10.54 -21.35
CA THR A 57 11.98 9.82 -20.08
C THR A 57 13.34 10.21 -19.48
N TYR A 58 13.44 10.23 -18.14
CA TYR A 58 14.71 10.37 -17.43
C TYR A 58 14.87 9.16 -16.50
N GLY A 59 15.76 8.24 -16.88
CA GLY A 59 16.02 6.99 -16.16
C GLY A 59 15.02 5.88 -16.47
N ASP A 60 15.36 4.67 -16.00
CA ASP A 60 14.59 3.44 -16.25
C ASP A 60 13.53 3.15 -15.18
N THR A 61 13.55 3.89 -14.07
CA THR A 61 12.68 3.62 -12.92
C THR A 61 11.40 4.45 -13.00
N ASP A 62 10.26 3.79 -13.20
CA ASP A 62 8.95 4.44 -13.10
C ASP A 62 8.62 4.74 -11.62
N PRO A 63 8.57 6.01 -11.19
CA PRO A 63 8.20 6.36 -9.82
C PRO A 63 6.76 5.92 -9.48
N CYS A 64 5.93 5.66 -10.50
CA CYS A 64 4.53 5.29 -10.40
C CYS A 64 4.31 3.77 -10.54
N THR A 65 5.35 2.96 -10.27
CA THR A 65 5.27 1.51 -10.38
C THR A 65 4.00 0.98 -9.69
N ARG A 66 3.18 0.25 -10.45
CA ARG A 66 1.95 -0.37 -9.98
C ARG A 66 2.14 -1.88 -9.97
N LEU A 67 1.81 -2.52 -8.85
CA LEU A 67 1.91 -3.97 -8.68
C LEU A 67 0.53 -4.54 -8.39
N GLU A 68 -0.03 -5.30 -9.33
CA GLU A 68 -1.14 -6.21 -9.02
C GLU A 68 -0.58 -7.45 -8.33
N THR A 69 -0.98 -7.68 -7.08
CA THR A 69 -0.34 -8.66 -6.19
C THR A 69 -1.28 -9.07 -5.05
N THR A 70 -0.81 -9.91 -4.12
CA THR A 70 -1.52 -10.33 -2.92
C THR A 70 -0.76 -9.95 -1.65
N THR A 71 -1.49 -9.69 -0.56
CA THR A 71 -0.87 -9.48 0.75
C THR A 71 -0.26 -10.79 1.27
N ARG A 72 0.94 -10.73 1.85
CA ARG A 72 1.66 -11.90 2.39
C ARG A 72 1.84 -11.90 3.90
N THR A 73 1.41 -10.83 4.55
CA THR A 73 1.44 -10.68 6.01
C THR A 73 0.15 -9.99 6.47
N PRO A 74 -0.18 -10.05 7.77
CA PRO A 74 -1.07 -9.06 8.37
C PRO A 74 -0.48 -7.66 8.20
N ALA A 75 -1.30 -6.62 8.28
CA ALA A 75 -0.85 -5.25 8.44
C ALA A 75 -0.25 -5.02 9.84
N TRP A 76 0.80 -4.20 9.92
CA TRP A 76 1.48 -3.82 11.16
C TRP A 76 1.88 -2.35 11.13
N ILE A 77 2.22 -1.78 12.29
CA ILE A 77 2.69 -0.39 12.38
C ILE A 77 4.21 -0.29 12.29
N LEU A 78 4.70 0.73 11.61
CA LEU A 78 6.10 1.17 11.72
C LEU A 78 6.32 1.91 13.05
N GLY A 79 7.59 2.12 13.42
CA GLY A 79 7.94 2.76 14.71
C GLY A 79 7.36 4.16 14.92
N HIS A 80 6.99 4.86 13.84
CA HIS A 80 6.34 6.17 13.85
C HIS A 80 4.80 6.13 13.79
N GLY A 81 4.21 4.93 13.69
CA GLY A 81 2.77 4.70 13.76
C GLY A 81 2.06 4.54 12.42
N GLU A 82 2.73 4.65 11.27
CA GLU A 82 2.07 4.39 9.97
C GLU A 82 1.79 2.89 9.80
N PRO A 83 0.54 2.51 9.45
CA PRO A 83 0.19 1.12 9.16
C PRO A 83 0.64 0.72 7.75
N VAL A 84 1.29 -0.43 7.65
CA VAL A 84 1.83 -0.98 6.40
C VAL A 84 1.45 -2.46 6.23
N VAL A 85 1.52 -2.96 5.01
CA VAL A 85 1.38 -4.39 4.67
C VAL A 85 2.48 -4.83 3.70
N SER A 86 2.92 -6.08 3.77
CA SER A 86 3.81 -6.66 2.77
C SER A 86 2.99 -7.36 1.70
N VAL A 87 3.48 -7.27 0.46
CA VAL A 87 2.87 -7.91 -0.71
C VAL A 87 3.87 -8.81 -1.40
N GLU A 88 3.36 -9.75 -2.21
CA GLU A 88 4.22 -10.59 -3.05
C GLU A 88 4.95 -9.75 -4.11
N GLY A 89 6.19 -10.14 -4.42
CA GLY A 89 7.04 -9.46 -5.40
C GLY A 89 7.67 -8.14 -4.93
N TYR A 90 7.42 -7.67 -3.70
CA TYR A 90 8.01 -6.45 -3.15
C TYR A 90 8.60 -6.65 -1.76
N ALA A 91 9.86 -6.20 -1.57
CA ALA A 91 10.54 -6.25 -0.29
C ALA A 91 10.14 -5.05 0.59
N GLY A 92 9.77 -5.33 1.85
CA GLY A 92 9.33 -4.31 2.81
C GLY A 92 7.82 -4.16 2.91
N GLY A 93 7.39 -3.15 3.67
CA GLY A 93 5.99 -2.79 3.87
C GLY A 93 5.58 -1.61 3.01
N ILE A 94 4.35 -1.65 2.51
CA ILE A 94 3.70 -0.58 1.75
C ILE A 94 2.62 0.02 2.65
N CYS A 95 2.58 1.34 2.80
CA CYS A 95 1.57 2.03 3.59
C CYS A 95 0.17 1.67 3.11
N LEU A 96 -0.79 1.47 4.02
CA LEU A 96 -2.16 1.13 3.63
C LEU A 96 -2.82 2.21 2.75
N THR A 97 -2.33 3.46 2.82
CA THR A 97 -2.74 4.55 1.93
C THR A 97 -2.28 4.37 0.47
N HIS A 98 -1.29 3.52 0.24
CA HIS A 98 -0.68 3.18 -1.05
C HIS A 98 -1.07 1.76 -1.51
N VAL A 99 -2.20 1.25 -1.02
CA VAL A 99 -2.76 -0.05 -1.38
C VAL A 99 -4.23 0.12 -1.65
N ASP A 100 -4.67 -0.26 -2.85
CA ASP A 100 -6.09 -0.36 -3.19
C ASP A 100 -6.48 -1.84 -3.24
N VAL A 101 -7.56 -2.26 -2.57
CA VAL A 101 -8.08 -3.63 -2.69
C VAL A 101 -8.74 -3.79 -4.05
N ILE A 102 -8.37 -4.84 -4.77
CA ILE A 102 -8.94 -5.15 -6.09
C ILE A 102 -9.68 -6.50 -6.02
N GLY A 103 -10.98 -6.51 -6.35
CA GLY A 103 -11.74 -7.76 -6.53
C GLY A 103 -11.26 -8.51 -7.78
N ALA A 104 -11.43 -9.82 -7.95
CA ALA A 104 -12.59 -10.63 -7.56
C ALA A 104 -12.26 -12.12 -7.38
N GLN A 105 -13.20 -12.86 -6.77
CA GLN A 105 -13.63 -14.14 -7.35
C GLN A 105 -15.17 -14.16 -7.36
N PRO A 106 -15.83 -14.16 -8.54
CA PRO A 106 -17.10 -14.87 -8.66
C PRO A 106 -16.81 -16.36 -8.44
N ASP A 107 -17.72 -17.00 -7.73
CA ASP A 107 -17.85 -18.42 -7.51
C ASP A 107 -18.00 -19.21 -8.81
N GLU A 108 -16.92 -19.38 -9.58
CA GLU A 108 -16.90 -20.36 -10.67
C GLU A 108 -16.50 -21.74 -10.11
N GLY A 109 -17.46 -22.67 -10.07
CA GLY A 109 -17.16 -24.10 -10.16
C GLY A 109 -17.67 -25.01 -9.05
N GLY A 110 -18.91 -24.81 -8.59
CA GLY A 110 -19.70 -25.91 -8.02
C GLY A 110 -20.09 -26.91 -9.11
N VAL A 111 -19.16 -27.75 -9.55
CA VAL A 111 -19.45 -29.00 -10.25
C VAL A 111 -18.99 -30.14 -9.37
N SER A 112 -19.95 -30.78 -8.70
CA SER A 112 -20.10 -32.23 -8.52
C SER A 112 -21.47 -32.50 -7.92
#